data_AF-A0A0C3BN16-F1
#
_entry.id   AF-A0A0C3BN16-F1
#
_cell.length_a   1.000
_cell.length_b   1.000
_cell.length_c   1.000
_cell.angle_alpha   90.00
_cell.angle_beta   90.00
_cell.angle_gamma   90.00
#
_symmetry.space_group_name_H-M   'P 1'
#
loop_
_entity.id
_entity.type
_entity.pdbx_description
1 polymer ?
#
loop_
_entity_poly.entity_id
_entity_poly.type
_entity_poly.pdbx_seq_one_letter_code
_entity_poly.pdbx_strand_id
1 'polypeptide(L)'
;MSNYVAVKAGSAWILATNGDAQEEFVTSFQGIISKMNLPPFTEKISPNSVHVKHLRQSLTVTGLNTATFQTVSENIGAVHHFFKRFIGKDALQDITAIGQFEEYMSIDMGNRYFTPRRDAPLATETPFSADVDPHGYLMNAAGTTLIHMEENEVYYYERILEENGTDYRFVTTKPIMFCNGDIVEVQVSFALLPLREKKFKLSLILRSISLLDATYSQATPRKAVTLKRRVGYADEEIGETRAKLGKMDIDTQASTSSGNVQDTENLD
;
A
#
# COMPACT_ATOMS: atom_id res chain seq x y z
N MET A 1 -31.00 6.05 -19.07
CA MET A 1 -29.91 5.54 -19.94
C MET A 1 -28.65 6.18 -19.44
N SER A 2 -27.68 5.39 -18.96
CA SER A 2 -26.58 5.94 -18.17
C SER A 2 -25.60 6.74 -19.06
N ASN A 3 -25.35 7.99 -18.65
CA ASN A 3 -24.63 9.05 -19.35
C ASN A 3 -23.11 8.83 -19.34
N TYR A 4 -22.60 7.81 -20.03
CA TYR A 4 -21.16 7.57 -20.11
C TYR A 4 -20.69 7.40 -21.57
N VAL A 5 -19.47 7.84 -21.84
CA VAL A 5 -18.83 7.81 -23.16
C VAL A 5 -17.39 7.29 -23.03
N ALA A 6 -16.90 6.61 -24.06
CA ALA A 6 -15.49 6.23 -24.14
C ALA A 6 -14.68 7.37 -24.77
N VAL A 7 -13.71 7.91 -24.04
CA VAL A 7 -12.84 9.01 -24.49
C VAL A 7 -11.42 8.49 -24.66
N LYS A 8 -10.72 8.93 -25.70
CA LYS A 8 -9.36 8.48 -25.97
C LYS A 8 -8.36 9.29 -25.15
N ALA A 9 -7.54 8.60 -24.35
CA ALA A 9 -6.46 9.19 -23.57
C ALA A 9 -5.14 8.53 -23.97
N GLY A 10 -4.37 9.22 -24.84
CA GLY A 10 -3.16 8.67 -25.44
C GLY A 10 -3.46 7.39 -26.26
N SER A 11 -2.91 6.26 -25.82
CA SER A 11 -3.12 4.95 -26.43
C SER A 11 -4.29 4.15 -25.83
N ALA A 12 -4.84 4.60 -24.68
CA ALA A 12 -5.94 3.96 -23.97
C ALA A 12 -7.29 4.65 -24.24
N TRP A 13 -8.36 3.99 -23.85
CA TRP A 13 -9.68 4.61 -23.73
C TRP A 13 -10.11 4.64 -22.28
N ILE A 14 -10.65 5.75 -21.82
CA ILE A 14 -11.19 5.91 -20.47
C ILE A 14 -12.71 6.04 -20.54
N LEU A 15 -13.40 5.53 -19.52
CA LEU A 15 -14.82 5.81 -19.36
C LEU A 15 -14.97 7.20 -18.76
N ALA A 16 -15.76 8.05 -19.41
CA ALA A 16 -16.01 9.42 -19.01
C ALA A 16 -17.52 9.66 -18.85
N THR A 17 -17.89 10.65 -18.04
CA THR A 17 -19.27 11.14 -17.96
C THR A 17 -19.64 11.88 -19.24
N ASN A 18 -20.89 11.72 -19.67
CA ASN A 18 -21.45 12.44 -20.80
C ASN A 18 -21.98 13.79 -20.29
N GLY A 19 -21.18 14.84 -20.40
CA GLY A 19 -21.47 16.21 -19.98
C GLY A 19 -20.63 17.23 -20.76
N ASP A 20 -20.78 18.52 -20.42
CA ASP A 20 -20.10 19.63 -21.12
C ASP A 20 -18.58 19.56 -20.98
N ALA A 21 -18.10 19.11 -19.82
CA ALA A 21 -16.74 18.65 -19.61
C ALA A 21 -16.75 17.12 -19.57
N GLN A 22 -16.06 16.47 -20.52
CA GLN A 22 -15.88 15.01 -20.49
C GLN A 22 -14.90 14.66 -19.38
N GLU A 23 -15.44 14.43 -18.18
CA GLU A 23 -14.67 14.09 -16.99
C GLU A 23 -14.56 12.58 -16.81
N GLU A 24 -13.46 12.12 -16.21
CA GLU A 24 -13.26 10.71 -15.91
C GLU A 24 -14.39 10.17 -15.01
N PHE A 25 -14.98 9.04 -15.38
CA PHE A 25 -15.98 8.38 -14.57
C PHE A 25 -15.31 7.60 -13.43
N VAL A 26 -15.49 8.09 -12.21
CA VAL A 26 -14.98 7.48 -10.97
C VAL A 26 -16.14 6.95 -10.13
N THR A 27 -16.02 5.71 -9.66
CA THR A 27 -16.99 5.08 -8.75
C THR A 27 -16.31 4.60 -7.49
N SER A 28 -17.04 4.57 -6.38
CA SER A 28 -16.56 4.00 -5.12
C SER A 28 -17.27 2.69 -4.77
N PHE A 29 -16.58 1.83 -4.02
CA PHE A 29 -17.17 0.68 -3.36
C PHE A 29 -16.31 0.22 -2.18
N GLN A 30 -16.89 -0.59 -1.29
CA GLN A 30 -16.22 -1.09 -0.09
C GLN A 30 -15.80 -2.55 -0.24
N GLY A 31 -14.72 -2.91 0.44
CA GLY A 31 -14.23 -4.29 0.50
C GLY A 31 -13.13 -4.47 1.54
N ILE A 32 -12.75 -5.72 1.76
CA ILE A 32 -11.67 -6.12 2.65
C ILE A 32 -10.41 -6.35 1.82
N ILE A 33 -9.28 -5.78 2.22
CA ILE A 33 -8.00 -5.98 1.54
C ILE A 33 -7.57 -7.44 1.68
N SER A 34 -7.44 -8.15 0.56
CA SER A 34 -6.91 -9.52 0.55
C SER A 34 -5.46 -9.60 0.06
N LYS A 35 -5.06 -8.67 -0.80
CA LYS A 35 -3.68 -8.51 -1.28
C LYS A 35 -3.41 -7.05 -1.58
N MET A 36 -2.19 -6.60 -1.28
CA MET A 36 -1.76 -5.25 -1.60
C MET A 36 -0.31 -5.21 -2.09
N ASN A 37 -0.05 -4.28 -2.99
CA ASN A 37 1.27 -3.80 -3.37
C ASN A 37 1.19 -2.28 -3.37
N LEU A 38 1.41 -1.69 -2.20
CA LEU A 38 1.33 -0.25 -1.97
C LEU A 38 2.71 0.27 -1.57
N PRO A 39 2.98 1.57 -1.74
CA PRO A 39 4.18 2.20 -1.22
C PRO A 39 4.32 2.08 0.31
N PRO A 40 5.49 2.39 0.90
CA PRO A 40 6.66 3.00 0.27
C PRO A 40 7.44 2.02 -0.61
N PHE A 41 7.94 2.50 -1.75
CA PHE A 41 8.84 1.74 -2.59
C PHE A 41 10.27 1.83 -2.03
N THR A 42 10.82 0.68 -1.63
CA THR A 42 12.12 0.62 -0.92
C THR A 42 13.19 -0.15 -1.70
N GLU A 43 12.78 -0.89 -2.73
CA GLU A 43 13.69 -1.74 -3.50
C GLU A 43 14.52 -0.91 -4.49
N LYS A 44 15.80 -1.25 -4.65
CA LYS A 44 16.63 -0.62 -5.68
C LYS A 44 16.28 -1.19 -7.05
N ILE A 45 16.02 -0.32 -8.00
CA ILE A 45 15.77 -0.71 -9.38
C ILE A 45 17.09 -0.69 -10.14
N SER A 46 17.35 -1.72 -10.94
CA SER A 46 18.52 -1.70 -11.82
C SER A 46 18.35 -0.61 -12.90
N PRO A 47 19.39 0.20 -13.18
CA PRO A 47 19.27 1.34 -14.11
C PRO A 47 18.78 0.98 -15.52
N ASN A 48 18.95 -0.27 -15.95
CA ASN A 48 18.57 -0.76 -17.27
C ASN A 48 17.32 -1.65 -17.24
N SER A 49 16.56 -1.64 -16.14
CA SER A 49 15.37 -2.49 -16.03
C SER A 49 14.32 -2.08 -17.07
N VAL A 50 13.97 -2.99 -17.95
CA VAL A 50 12.84 -2.80 -18.89
C VAL A 50 11.48 -2.88 -18.18
N HIS A 51 11.47 -3.30 -16.92
CA HIS A 51 10.25 -3.55 -16.14
C HIS A 51 9.73 -2.33 -15.40
N VAL A 52 10.48 -1.22 -15.33
CA VAL A 52 10.06 0.02 -14.63
C VAL A 52 8.71 0.52 -15.11
N LYS A 53 8.47 0.47 -16.42
CA LYS A 53 7.20 0.86 -17.06
C LYS A 53 5.98 0.03 -16.62
N HIS A 54 6.21 -1.11 -15.98
CA HIS A 54 5.18 -2.02 -15.49
C HIS A 54 4.98 -1.93 -13.98
N LEU A 55 5.79 -1.13 -13.28
CA LEU A 55 5.60 -0.88 -11.85
C LEU A 55 4.27 -0.16 -11.65
N ARG A 56 3.51 -0.68 -10.69
CA ARG A 56 2.20 -0.18 -10.32
C ARG A 56 1.99 -0.39 -8.83
N GLN A 57 1.18 0.48 -8.25
CA GLN A 57 0.50 0.22 -6.99
C GLN A 57 -0.82 -0.48 -7.28
N SER A 58 -1.12 -1.53 -6.51
CA SER A 58 -2.32 -2.33 -6.74
C SER A 58 -2.90 -2.85 -5.43
N LEU A 59 -4.21 -3.01 -5.46
CA LEU A 59 -5.00 -3.54 -4.36
C LEU A 59 -5.93 -4.62 -4.90
N THR A 60 -6.06 -5.70 -4.16
CA THR A 60 -7.10 -6.71 -4.37
C THR A 60 -8.01 -6.71 -3.15
N VAL A 61 -9.31 -6.56 -3.38
CA VAL A 61 -10.31 -6.58 -2.32
C VAL A 61 -11.30 -7.71 -2.51
N THR A 62 -11.89 -8.18 -1.41
CA THR A 62 -13.01 -9.14 -1.41
C THR A 62 -14.13 -8.62 -0.53
N GLY A 63 -15.37 -8.95 -0.87
CA GLY A 63 -16.54 -8.65 -0.05
C GLY A 63 -17.11 -9.87 0.68
N LEU A 64 -16.38 -11.00 0.74
CA LEU A 64 -16.81 -12.24 1.42
C LEU A 64 -18.26 -12.66 1.07
N ASN A 65 -18.62 -12.61 -0.22
CA ASN A 65 -19.94 -12.94 -0.76
C ASN A 65 -21.11 -12.04 -0.29
N THR A 66 -20.83 -10.80 0.11
CA THR A 66 -21.88 -9.80 0.33
C THR A 66 -22.61 -9.43 -0.97
N ALA A 67 -23.92 -9.18 -0.87
CA ALA A 67 -24.76 -8.80 -2.00
C ALA A 67 -24.33 -7.46 -2.65
N THR A 68 -23.84 -6.53 -1.84
CA THR A 68 -23.27 -5.26 -2.32
C THR A 68 -22.06 -5.50 -3.20
N PHE A 69 -21.15 -6.38 -2.78
CA PHE A 69 -19.95 -6.72 -3.55
C PHE A 69 -20.28 -7.51 -4.83
N GLN A 70 -21.32 -8.35 -4.80
CA GLN A 70 -21.85 -8.97 -6.01
C GLN A 70 -22.37 -7.93 -7.01
N THR A 71 -23.11 -6.93 -6.54
CA THR A 71 -23.60 -5.81 -7.37
C THR A 71 -22.44 -5.05 -8.03
N VAL A 72 -21.32 -4.86 -7.32
CA VAL A 72 -20.11 -4.24 -7.88
C VAL A 72 -19.56 -5.06 -9.05
N SER A 73 -19.47 -6.38 -8.89
CA SER A 73 -19.02 -7.29 -9.96
C SER A 73 -19.93 -7.26 -11.18
N GLU A 74 -21.25 -7.24 -10.97
CA GLU A 74 -22.25 -7.10 -12.04
C GLU A 74 -22.09 -5.76 -12.78
N ASN A 75 -21.85 -4.66 -12.05
CA ASN A 75 -21.59 -3.34 -12.63
C ASN A 75 -20.28 -3.30 -13.44
N ILE A 76 -19.21 -3.95 -12.97
CA ILE A 76 -17.96 -4.12 -13.74
C ILE A 76 -18.25 -4.91 -15.02
N GLY A 77 -19.07 -5.96 -14.93
CA GLY A 77 -19.54 -6.73 -16.09
C GLY A 77 -20.31 -5.87 -17.10
N ALA A 78 -21.17 -4.97 -16.63
CA ALA A 78 -21.90 -4.04 -17.49
C ALA A 78 -20.96 -3.07 -18.22
N VAL A 79 -19.96 -2.52 -17.52
CA VAL A 79 -18.93 -1.65 -18.14
C VAL A 79 -18.08 -2.42 -19.15
N HIS A 80 -17.70 -3.67 -18.85
CA HIS A 80 -17.01 -4.53 -19.80
C HIS A 80 -17.82 -4.77 -21.06
N HIS A 81 -19.11 -5.06 -20.92
CA HIS A 81 -20.02 -5.25 -22.06
C HIS A 81 -20.19 -3.97 -22.89
N PHE A 82 -20.23 -2.80 -22.24
CA PHE A 82 -20.20 -1.51 -22.94
C PHE A 82 -18.94 -1.39 -23.82
N PHE A 83 -17.76 -1.61 -23.26
CA PHE A 83 -16.52 -1.55 -24.04
C PHE A 83 -16.47 -2.64 -25.12
N LYS A 84 -16.98 -3.84 -24.87
CA LYS A 84 -17.06 -4.93 -25.85
C LYS A 84 -17.84 -4.52 -27.10
N ARG A 85 -18.94 -3.77 -26.91
CA ARG A 85 -19.72 -3.19 -28.01
C ARG A 85 -18.98 -2.06 -28.73
N PHE A 86 -18.23 -1.25 -27.99
CA PHE A 86 -17.49 -0.11 -28.53
C PHE A 86 -16.32 -0.53 -29.44
N ILE A 87 -15.49 -1.49 -29.03
CA ILE A 87 -14.30 -1.92 -29.81
C ILE A 87 -14.52 -3.15 -30.70
N GLY A 88 -15.63 -3.88 -30.53
CA GLY A 88 -15.93 -5.12 -31.26
C GLY A 88 -15.62 -6.38 -30.46
N LYS A 89 -16.43 -7.42 -30.70
CA LYS A 89 -16.54 -8.64 -29.88
C LYS A 89 -15.22 -9.39 -29.70
N ASP A 90 -14.37 -9.42 -30.73
CA ASP A 90 -13.14 -10.21 -30.74
C ASP A 90 -11.91 -9.41 -30.30
N ALA A 91 -12.03 -8.10 -30.09
CA ALA A 91 -10.91 -7.26 -29.70
C ALA A 91 -10.71 -7.21 -28.17
N LEU A 92 -11.77 -7.39 -27.38
CA LEU A 92 -11.72 -7.31 -25.92
C LEU A 92 -11.43 -8.67 -25.29
N GLN A 93 -10.40 -8.73 -24.45
CA GLN A 93 -10.15 -9.88 -23.60
C GLN A 93 -11.25 -10.04 -22.54
N ASP A 94 -11.41 -11.27 -22.03
CA ASP A 94 -12.27 -11.54 -20.89
C ASP A 94 -11.87 -10.72 -19.65
N ILE A 95 -12.80 -10.55 -18.72
CA ILE A 95 -12.59 -9.75 -17.51
C ILE A 95 -11.50 -10.41 -16.67
N THR A 96 -10.37 -9.72 -16.50
CA THR A 96 -9.24 -10.19 -15.67
C THR A 96 -9.16 -9.50 -14.31
N ALA A 97 -9.98 -8.46 -14.09
CA ALA A 97 -10.03 -7.75 -12.82
C ALA A 97 -10.82 -8.51 -11.75
N ILE A 98 -11.74 -9.39 -12.14
CA ILE A 98 -12.49 -10.24 -11.22
C ILE A 98 -11.72 -11.56 -11.10
N GLY A 99 -11.34 -11.91 -9.88
CA GLY A 99 -10.62 -13.13 -9.55
C GLY A 99 -11.23 -13.84 -8.36
N GLN A 100 -10.44 -14.72 -7.76
CA GLN A 100 -10.77 -15.42 -6.54
C GLN A 100 -9.66 -15.20 -5.51
N PHE A 101 -10.07 -15.00 -4.26
CA PHE A 101 -9.22 -15.08 -3.09
C PHE A 101 -9.78 -16.20 -2.22
N GLU A 102 -9.06 -17.31 -2.15
CA GLU A 102 -9.60 -18.58 -1.60
C GLU A 102 -10.90 -18.95 -2.34
N GLU A 103 -12.01 -19.17 -1.63
CA GLU A 103 -13.33 -19.41 -2.20
C GLU A 103 -14.12 -18.14 -2.55
N TYR A 104 -13.64 -16.95 -2.16
CA TYR A 104 -14.37 -15.70 -2.28
C TYR A 104 -14.03 -14.96 -3.58
N MET A 105 -15.03 -14.31 -4.17
CA MET A 105 -14.81 -13.39 -5.28
C MET A 105 -13.92 -12.23 -4.85
N SER A 106 -12.97 -11.84 -5.71
CA SER A 106 -12.08 -10.71 -5.49
C SER A 106 -11.99 -9.79 -6.70
N ILE A 107 -11.61 -8.53 -6.47
CA ILE A 107 -11.46 -7.50 -7.50
C ILE A 107 -10.06 -6.90 -7.41
N ASP A 108 -9.26 -7.05 -8.47
CA ASP A 108 -7.93 -6.42 -8.65
C ASP A 108 -8.07 -5.04 -9.31
N MET A 109 -7.42 -4.06 -8.71
CA MET A 109 -7.33 -2.69 -9.22
C MET A 109 -5.92 -2.16 -9.00
N GLY A 110 -5.49 -1.21 -9.81
CA GLY A 110 -4.19 -0.60 -9.61
C GLY A 110 -3.90 0.54 -10.56
N ASN A 111 -2.94 1.37 -10.18
CA ASN A 111 -2.47 2.49 -10.98
C ASN A 111 -0.97 2.37 -11.20
N ARG A 112 -0.53 2.68 -12.42
CA ARG A 112 0.90 2.63 -12.77
C ARG A 112 1.58 3.84 -12.18
N TYR A 113 2.80 3.68 -11.70
CA TYR A 113 3.61 4.82 -11.28
C TYR A 113 4.02 5.70 -12.45
N PHE A 114 4.08 5.16 -13.67
CA PHE A 114 4.60 5.87 -14.82
C PHE A 114 3.73 5.74 -16.06
N THR A 115 3.71 6.81 -16.83
CA THR A 115 3.20 6.87 -18.20
C THR A 115 4.39 7.02 -19.17
N PRO A 116 4.42 6.32 -20.32
CA PRO A 116 5.43 6.58 -21.33
C PRO A 116 5.31 8.01 -21.87
N ARG A 117 6.42 8.78 -21.91
CA ARG A 117 6.41 10.19 -22.35
C ARG A 117 5.89 10.37 -23.77
N ARG A 118 6.05 9.36 -24.64
CA ARG A 118 5.49 9.34 -26.00
C ARG A 118 3.94 9.37 -26.04
N ASP A 119 3.30 8.85 -24.99
CA ASP A 119 1.84 8.79 -24.87
C ASP A 119 1.29 10.09 -24.23
N ALA A 120 2.16 10.89 -23.62
CA ALA A 120 1.85 12.16 -22.95
C ALA A 120 2.95 13.21 -23.18
N PRO A 121 3.18 13.68 -24.43
CA PRO A 121 4.34 14.51 -24.76
C PRO A 121 4.29 15.93 -24.17
N LEU A 122 3.09 16.45 -23.89
CA LEU A 122 2.85 17.79 -23.36
C LEU A 122 2.57 17.77 -21.84
N ALA A 123 2.62 16.61 -21.20
CA ALA A 123 2.26 16.50 -19.80
C ALA A 123 3.37 17.03 -18.88
N THR A 124 2.92 17.53 -17.73
CA THR A 124 3.81 18.06 -16.70
C THR A 124 4.19 16.94 -15.73
N GLU A 125 5.47 16.87 -15.40
CA GLU A 125 5.98 15.87 -14.47
C GLU A 125 5.62 16.26 -13.03
N THR A 126 4.99 15.32 -12.33
CA THR A 126 4.66 15.44 -10.91
C THR A 126 5.69 14.65 -10.11
N PRO A 127 6.29 15.21 -9.04
CA PRO A 127 7.23 14.48 -8.21
C PRO A 127 6.51 13.50 -7.28
N PHE A 128 7.10 12.32 -7.05
CA PHE A 128 6.60 11.43 -6.00
C PHE A 128 6.75 12.07 -4.62
N SER A 129 5.78 11.81 -3.74
CA SER A 129 5.92 12.13 -2.33
C SER A 129 6.95 11.22 -1.64
N ALA A 130 7.52 11.69 -0.53
CA ALA A 130 8.44 10.89 0.28
C ALA A 130 7.78 9.66 0.92
N ASP A 131 6.45 9.64 1.00
CA ASP A 131 5.69 8.48 1.46
C ASP A 131 5.58 7.38 0.39
N VAL A 132 5.78 7.76 -0.88
CA VAL A 132 5.79 6.83 -2.03
C VAL A 132 7.21 6.39 -2.38
N ASP A 133 8.14 7.33 -2.54
CA ASP A 133 9.53 7.07 -2.96
C ASP A 133 10.54 7.70 -1.99
N PRO A 134 10.69 7.17 -0.76
CA PRO A 134 11.51 7.78 0.29
C PRO A 134 13.00 7.89 -0.08
N HIS A 135 13.47 7.10 -1.03
CA HIS A 135 14.88 7.05 -1.46
C HIS A 135 15.12 7.61 -2.86
N GLY A 136 14.07 8.04 -3.57
CA GLY A 136 14.18 8.49 -4.97
C GLY A 136 14.47 7.37 -5.97
N TYR A 137 14.27 6.10 -5.61
CA TYR A 137 14.59 4.97 -6.48
C TYR A 137 13.60 4.85 -7.63
N LEU A 138 12.31 5.11 -7.40
CA LEU A 138 11.32 5.14 -8.48
C LEU A 138 11.62 6.29 -9.44
N MET A 139 11.80 7.50 -8.92
CA MET A 139 12.05 8.67 -9.74
C MET A 139 13.32 8.52 -10.58
N ASN A 140 14.42 8.06 -9.97
CA ASN A 140 15.68 7.82 -10.69
C ASN A 140 15.54 6.75 -11.78
N ALA A 141 14.66 5.75 -11.58
CA ALA A 141 14.46 4.67 -12.53
C ALA A 141 13.59 5.06 -13.73
N ALA A 142 12.82 6.16 -13.65
CA ALA A 142 12.01 6.66 -14.75
C ALA A 142 12.85 7.02 -16.00
N GLY A 143 14.06 7.54 -15.76
CA GLY A 143 14.93 8.06 -16.81
C GLY A 143 14.25 9.18 -17.60
N THR A 144 14.50 9.25 -18.92
CA THR A 144 13.91 10.28 -19.79
C THR A 144 12.64 9.83 -20.51
N THR A 145 12.36 8.52 -20.49
CA THR A 145 11.32 7.90 -21.33
C THR A 145 9.98 7.74 -20.63
N LEU A 146 9.99 7.79 -19.30
CA LEU A 146 8.82 7.68 -18.43
C LEU A 146 8.58 9.02 -17.73
N ILE A 147 7.32 9.28 -17.40
CA ILE A 147 6.91 10.46 -16.66
C ILE A 147 5.89 10.04 -15.61
N HIS A 148 6.00 10.59 -14.41
CA HIS A 148 4.97 10.53 -13.38
C HIS A 148 4.10 11.78 -13.50
N MET A 149 2.77 11.59 -13.47
CA MET A 149 1.79 12.66 -13.70
C MET A 149 0.67 12.56 -12.66
N GLU A 150 -0.18 13.57 -12.56
CA GLU A 150 -1.32 13.57 -11.65
C GLU A 150 -2.23 12.34 -11.84
N GLU A 151 -2.39 11.86 -13.09
CA GLU A 151 -3.19 10.67 -13.38
C GLU A 151 -2.56 9.37 -12.88
N ASN A 152 -1.28 9.38 -12.50
CA ASN A 152 -0.57 8.24 -11.92
C ASN A 152 -0.64 8.23 -10.38
N GLU A 153 -1.14 9.30 -9.76
CA GLU A 153 -1.28 9.40 -8.32
C GLU A 153 -2.44 8.55 -7.78
N VAL A 154 -2.27 8.08 -6.54
CA VAL A 154 -3.32 7.43 -5.75
C VAL A 154 -3.41 8.16 -4.43
N TYR A 155 -4.61 8.57 -4.07
CA TYR A 155 -4.86 9.28 -2.82
C TYR A 155 -5.17 8.31 -1.68
N TYR A 156 -4.64 8.60 -0.50
CA TYR A 156 -4.79 7.76 0.68
C TYR A 156 -5.48 8.54 1.79
N TYR A 157 -6.55 7.97 2.33
CA TYR A 157 -7.34 8.59 3.37
C TYR A 157 -7.59 7.64 4.55
N GLU A 158 -7.87 8.23 5.71
CA GLU A 158 -8.37 7.54 6.90
C GLU A 158 -9.67 8.19 7.35
N ARG A 159 -10.66 7.36 7.68
CA ARG A 159 -11.93 7.82 8.23
C ARG A 159 -11.77 8.07 9.73
N ILE A 160 -11.97 9.32 10.14
CA ILE A 160 -12.03 9.72 11.55
C ILE A 160 -13.49 9.97 11.91
N LEU A 161 -13.98 9.28 12.95
CA LEU A 161 -15.30 9.54 13.54
C LEU A 161 -15.21 10.81 14.39
N GLU A 162 -16.21 11.67 14.25
CA GLU A 162 -16.37 12.85 15.10
C GLU A 162 -16.94 12.47 16.49
N GLU A 163 -16.89 13.39 17.45
CA GLU A 163 -17.29 13.12 18.85
C GLU A 163 -18.74 12.62 19.01
N ASN A 164 -19.61 12.91 18.04
CA ASN A 164 -21.01 12.46 18.05
C ASN A 164 -21.20 11.00 17.60
N GLY A 165 -20.15 10.34 17.10
CA GLY A 165 -20.14 8.94 16.67
C GLY A 165 -20.92 8.63 15.39
N THR A 166 -21.60 9.61 14.79
CA THR A 166 -22.37 9.46 13.54
C THR A 166 -21.71 10.14 12.36
N ASP A 167 -21.08 11.28 12.60
CA ASP A 167 -20.39 12.03 11.56
C ASP A 167 -18.95 11.55 11.44
N TYR A 168 -18.42 11.64 10.23
CA TYR A 168 -17.04 11.28 9.95
C TYR A 168 -16.46 12.18 8.88
N ARG A 169 -15.13 12.27 8.89
CA ARG A 169 -14.37 12.94 7.84
C ARG A 169 -13.21 12.06 7.38
N PHE A 170 -12.79 12.29 6.14
CA PHE A 170 -11.60 11.68 5.60
C PHE A 170 -10.41 12.63 5.78
N VAL A 171 -9.32 12.12 6.33
CA VAL A 171 -8.03 12.83 6.39
C VAL A 171 -7.02 12.13 5.54
N THR A 172 -6.11 12.89 4.92
CA THR A 172 -4.98 12.29 4.20
C THR A 172 -4.13 11.45 5.15
N THR A 173 -3.77 10.25 4.70
CA THR A 173 -2.91 9.33 5.45
C THR A 173 -1.82 8.75 4.55
N LYS A 174 -0.96 7.89 5.11
CA LYS A 174 0.17 7.30 4.40
C LYS A 174 -0.18 5.91 3.86
N PRO A 175 0.39 5.49 2.72
CA PRO A 175 0.18 4.15 2.16
C PRO A 175 0.55 3.01 3.12
N ILE A 176 1.56 3.24 3.99
CA ILE A 176 2.04 2.26 4.97
C ILE A 176 1.01 1.93 6.06
N MET A 177 -0.06 2.71 6.20
CA MET A 177 -1.08 2.51 7.22
C MET A 177 -2.04 1.35 6.89
N PHE A 178 -2.09 0.93 5.62
CA PHE A 178 -3.00 -0.12 5.14
C PHE A 178 -2.38 -1.51 5.31
N CYS A 179 -3.21 -2.50 5.60
CA CYS A 179 -2.84 -3.89 5.81
C CYS A 179 -3.88 -4.84 5.20
N ASN A 180 -3.45 -6.07 4.89
CA ASN A 180 -4.40 -7.14 4.57
C ASN A 180 -5.36 -7.35 5.75
N GLY A 181 -6.66 -7.46 5.47
CA GLY A 181 -7.72 -7.56 6.46
C GLY A 181 -8.42 -6.24 6.79
N ASP A 182 -7.87 -5.09 6.38
CA ASP A 182 -8.55 -3.80 6.59
C ASP A 182 -9.81 -3.69 5.72
N ILE A 183 -10.84 -3.06 6.29
CA ILE A 183 -12.04 -2.65 5.56
C ILE A 183 -11.78 -1.27 4.98
N VAL A 184 -11.89 -1.17 3.66
CA VAL A 184 -11.60 0.05 2.91
C VAL A 184 -12.75 0.41 1.98
N GLU A 185 -12.86 1.71 1.70
CA GLU A 185 -13.54 2.21 0.52
C GLU A 185 -12.49 2.52 -0.54
N VAL A 186 -12.71 2.06 -1.77
CA VAL A 186 -11.82 2.30 -2.90
C VAL A 186 -12.56 3.12 -3.94
N GLN A 187 -11.87 4.07 -4.56
CA GLN A 187 -12.35 4.76 -5.75
C GLN A 187 -11.59 4.26 -6.96
N VAL A 188 -12.33 3.87 -8.00
CA VAL A 188 -11.75 3.37 -9.25
C VAL A 188 -12.36 4.07 -10.44
N SER A 189 -11.55 4.21 -11.49
CA SER A 189 -12.04 4.51 -12.84
C SER A 189 -11.81 3.31 -13.76
N PHE A 190 -12.41 3.37 -14.96
CA PHE A 190 -12.35 2.29 -15.93
C PHE A 190 -11.53 2.71 -17.14
N ALA A 191 -10.48 1.94 -17.43
CA ALA A 191 -9.65 2.16 -18.60
C ALA A 191 -9.51 0.89 -19.44
N LEU A 192 -9.69 1.05 -20.74
CA LEU A 192 -9.43 0.06 -21.75
C LEU A 192 -8.00 0.23 -22.27
N LEU A 193 -7.12 -0.69 -21.88
CA LEU A 193 -5.70 -0.62 -22.16
C LEU A 193 -5.38 -1.44 -23.43
N PRO A 194 -4.62 -0.88 -24.38
CA PRO A 194 -4.22 -1.61 -25.57
C PRO A 194 -3.20 -2.70 -25.23
N LEU A 195 -3.34 -3.85 -25.88
CA LEU A 195 -2.43 -4.98 -25.84
C LEU A 195 -1.80 -5.20 -27.22
N ARG A 196 -0.96 -6.23 -27.32
CA ARG A 196 -0.44 -6.69 -28.62
C ARG A 196 -1.60 -7.19 -29.50
N GLU A 197 -1.37 -7.26 -30.80
CA GLU A 197 -2.31 -7.84 -31.78
C GLU A 197 -3.69 -7.16 -31.83
N LYS A 198 -3.74 -5.84 -31.55
CA LYS A 198 -4.98 -5.04 -31.52
C LYS A 198 -6.02 -5.57 -30.53
N LYS A 199 -5.59 -6.30 -29.51
CA LYS A 199 -6.43 -6.71 -28.38
C LYS A 199 -6.46 -5.60 -27.34
N PHE A 200 -7.47 -5.60 -26.50
CA PHE A 200 -7.63 -4.67 -25.40
C PHE A 200 -8.02 -5.40 -24.12
N LYS A 201 -7.65 -4.83 -22.98
CA LYS A 201 -8.03 -5.31 -21.65
C LYS A 201 -8.70 -4.18 -20.88
N LEU A 202 -9.85 -4.46 -20.27
CA LEU A 202 -10.42 -3.59 -19.25
C LEU A 202 -9.58 -3.69 -17.96
N SER A 203 -9.21 -2.55 -17.40
CA SER A 203 -8.52 -2.43 -16.12
C SER A 203 -9.22 -1.40 -15.24
N LEU A 204 -9.27 -1.68 -13.94
CA LEU A 204 -9.73 -0.73 -12.93
C LEU A 204 -8.52 0.07 -12.47
N ILE A 205 -8.54 1.37 -12.74
CA ILE A 205 -7.49 2.29 -12.33
C ILE A 205 -7.82 2.75 -10.93
N LEU A 206 -6.94 2.45 -9.99
CA LEU A 206 -7.09 2.87 -8.60
C LEU A 206 -6.87 4.38 -8.50
N ARG A 207 -7.82 5.12 -7.90
CA ARG A 207 -7.75 6.56 -7.71
C ARG A 207 -7.57 6.95 -6.25
N SER A 208 -8.25 6.26 -5.34
CA SER A 208 -8.03 6.46 -3.90
C SER A 208 -8.37 5.22 -3.08
N ILE A 209 -7.80 5.18 -1.87
CA ILE A 209 -8.08 4.19 -0.84
C ILE A 209 -8.38 4.94 0.46
N SER A 210 -9.51 4.63 1.08
CA SER A 210 -9.94 5.19 2.35
C SER A 210 -10.08 4.09 3.39
N LEU A 211 -9.30 4.16 4.47
CA LEU A 211 -9.39 3.23 5.58
C LEU A 211 -10.67 3.49 6.38
N LEU A 212 -11.56 2.49 6.46
CA LEU A 212 -12.81 2.57 7.21
C LEU A 212 -12.69 1.90 8.57
N ASP A 213 -12.03 0.75 8.62
CA ASP A 213 -11.85 -0.06 9.83
C ASP A 213 -10.58 -0.93 9.71
N ALA A 214 -9.73 -0.87 10.73
CA ALA A 214 -8.49 -1.65 10.84
C ALA A 214 -8.52 -2.68 11.98
N THR A 215 -9.66 -2.86 12.66
CA THR A 215 -9.77 -3.72 13.85
C THR A 215 -9.31 -5.16 13.59
N TYR A 216 -9.60 -5.70 12.41
CA TYR A 216 -9.28 -7.07 12.04
C TYR A 216 -7.81 -7.29 11.64
N SER A 217 -7.09 -6.26 11.19
CA SER A 217 -5.64 -6.37 10.92
C SER A 217 -4.80 -6.25 12.19
N GLN A 218 -5.27 -5.51 13.21
CA GLN A 218 -4.57 -5.36 14.50
C GLN A 218 -4.55 -6.63 15.35
N ALA A 219 -5.39 -7.62 15.06
CA ALA A 219 -5.42 -8.91 15.75
C ALA A 219 -4.31 -9.87 15.28
N THR A 220 -3.72 -9.63 14.11
CA THR A 220 -2.45 -10.25 13.73
C THR A 220 -1.33 -9.41 14.35
N PRO A 221 -0.32 -10.01 15.01
CA PRO A 221 0.74 -9.22 15.63
C PRO A 221 1.42 -8.43 14.51
N ARG A 222 1.11 -7.12 14.47
CA ARG A 222 2.00 -6.12 13.91
C ARG A 222 3.36 -6.53 14.47
N LYS A 223 4.36 -6.73 13.61
CA LYS A 223 5.74 -6.64 14.10
C LYS A 223 5.83 -5.21 14.61
N ALA A 224 5.46 -5.02 15.88
CA ALA A 224 5.73 -3.83 16.61
C ALA A 224 7.22 -3.68 16.38
N VAL A 225 7.60 -2.63 15.66
CA VAL A 225 8.91 -2.07 15.89
C VAL A 225 8.83 -1.69 17.35
N THR A 226 9.23 -2.61 18.23
CA THR A 226 9.49 -2.33 19.62
C THR A 226 10.50 -1.21 19.52
N LEU A 227 10.03 0.01 19.74
CA LEU A 227 10.87 1.18 19.78
C LEU A 227 11.98 0.79 20.77
N LYS A 228 13.18 0.50 20.26
CA LYS A 228 14.32 0.23 21.13
C LYS A 228 14.41 1.48 21.99
N ARG A 229 14.19 1.29 23.30
CA ARG A 229 14.30 2.34 24.33
C ARG A 229 15.47 3.26 23.97
N ARG A 230 15.24 4.58 24.05
CA ARG A 230 16.34 5.55 23.97
C ARG A 230 17.39 5.14 25.00
N VAL A 231 18.57 4.77 24.53
CA VAL A 231 19.76 4.64 25.37
C VAL A 231 20.18 6.07 25.72
N GLY A 232 20.20 6.39 27.01
CA GLY A 232 20.63 7.68 27.51
C GLY A 232 19.93 8.02 28.82
N TYR A 233 20.71 8.06 29.90
CA TYR A 233 20.30 8.69 31.15
C TYR A 233 20.24 10.19 30.90
N ALA A 234 19.05 10.73 30.71
CA ALA A 234 18.81 12.16 30.78
C ALA A 234 17.62 12.36 31.72
N ASP A 235 17.96 12.96 32.86
CA ASP A 235 17.11 13.50 33.93
C ASP A 235 16.41 12.48 34.84
N GLU A 236 17.23 11.82 35.67
CA GLU A 236 16.78 11.25 36.94
C GLU A 236 16.73 12.37 38.00
N GLU A 237 15.52 12.70 38.50
CA GLU A 237 15.37 13.28 39.83
C GLU A 237 15.60 12.16 40.86
N ILE A 238 16.84 12.09 41.33
CA ILE A 238 17.36 11.08 42.26
C ILE A 238 16.78 11.34 43.66
N GLY A 239 15.67 10.68 44.00
CA GLY A 239 15.04 10.80 45.32
C GLY A 239 15.00 9.51 46.14
N GLU A 240 14.56 8.38 45.56
CA GLU A 240 14.06 7.28 46.40
C GLU A 240 14.60 5.87 46.07
N THR A 241 15.44 5.71 45.04
CA THR A 241 15.93 4.37 44.64
C THR A 241 17.34 4.03 45.14
N ARG A 242 17.95 4.86 45.99
CA ARG A 242 19.30 4.59 46.55
C ARG A 242 19.27 3.77 47.85
N ALA A 243 18.10 3.53 48.45
CA ALA A 243 17.97 2.78 49.70
C ALA A 243 17.93 1.25 49.52
N LYS A 244 17.83 0.71 48.29
CA LYS A 244 17.67 -0.73 48.03
C LYS A 244 18.85 -1.43 47.35
N LEU A 245 19.95 -0.74 47.07
CA LEU A 245 21.15 -1.33 46.44
C LEU A 245 22.38 -1.40 47.36
N GLY A 246 22.23 -1.11 48.66
CA GLY A 246 23.30 -1.20 49.66
C GLY A 246 23.62 -2.61 50.17
N LYS A 247 23.33 -3.67 49.40
CA LYS A 247 23.64 -5.06 49.77
C LYS A 247 24.17 -5.84 48.58
N MET A 248 25.38 -5.50 48.13
CA MET A 248 26.21 -6.39 47.35
C MET A 248 27.67 -5.97 47.56
N ASP A 249 28.26 -6.41 48.66
CA ASP A 249 29.71 -6.38 48.84
C ASP A 249 30.34 -7.45 47.95
N ILE A 250 31.30 -7.02 47.13
CA ILE A 250 32.22 -7.90 46.40
C ILE A 250 33.54 -7.82 47.16
N ASP A 251 33.80 -8.81 48.01
CA ASP A 251 35.12 -8.96 48.63
C ASP A 251 36.13 -9.42 47.57
N THR A 252 37.04 -8.52 47.22
CA THR A 252 38.27 -8.83 46.48
C THR A 252 39.44 -8.42 47.35
N GLN A 253 40.13 -9.36 47.98
CA GLN A 253 41.53 -9.18 48.35
C GLN A 253 42.34 -10.45 48.14
N ALA A 254 43.38 -10.30 47.32
CA ALA A 254 44.48 -11.24 47.20
C ALA A 254 45.58 -10.90 48.22
N SER A 255 46.27 -11.96 48.65
CA SER A 255 47.63 -12.02 49.20
C SER A 255 47.91 -11.45 50.59
N THR A 256 48.32 -12.34 51.51
CA THR A 256 49.64 -12.22 52.17
C THR A 256 50.09 -13.55 52.78
N SER A 257 51.36 -13.84 52.52
CA SER A 257 52.23 -14.89 53.04
C SER A 257 52.48 -14.79 54.54
N SER A 258 52.66 -15.92 55.23
CA SER A 258 53.59 -16.11 56.37
C SER A 258 53.72 -17.60 56.69
N GLY A 259 54.95 -18.11 56.74
CA GLY A 259 55.26 -19.49 57.08
C GLY A 259 55.44 -19.76 58.57
N ASN A 260 55.68 -21.04 58.85
CA ASN A 260 56.26 -21.75 60.00
C ASN A 260 55.32 -22.86 60.50
N VAL A 261 55.73 -24.05 60.94
CA VAL A 261 56.98 -24.85 61.01
C VAL A 261 56.50 -26.15 61.69
N GLN A 262 56.94 -27.34 61.22
CA GLN A 262 57.13 -28.62 61.95
C GLN A 262 55.95 -29.22 62.79
N ASP A 263 55.78 -30.52 63.05
CA ASP A 263 56.64 -31.72 63.01
C ASP A 263 55.74 -32.97 63.15
N THR A 264 56.24 -34.16 62.76
CA THR A 264 55.90 -35.52 63.29
C THR A 264 54.48 -36.07 63.04
N GLU A 265 54.18 -37.35 62.80
CA GLU A 265 54.85 -38.63 63.08
C GLU A 265 54.20 -39.77 62.26
N ASN A 266 54.91 -40.88 62.14
CA ASN A 266 54.61 -42.12 61.39
C ASN A 266 53.49 -43.01 62.00
N LEU A 267 53.24 -44.14 61.30
CA LEU A 267 52.64 -45.44 61.69
C LEU A 267 51.21 -45.61 61.15
N ASP A 268 50.83 -46.62 60.37
CA ASP A 268 51.43 -47.87 59.87
C ASP A 268 50.85 -48.20 58.49
#